data_AF-A0A2V1JSJ2-F1
#
_entry.id   AF-A0A2V1JSJ2-F1
#
_cell.length_a   1.000
_cell.length_b   1.000
_cell.length_c   1.000
_cell.angle_alpha   90.00
_cell.angle_beta   90.00
_cell.angle_gamma   90.00
#
_symmetry.space_group_name_H-M   'P 1'
#
loop_
_entity.id
_entity.type
_entity.pdbx_description
1 polymer ?
#
loop_
_entity_poly.entity_id
_entity_poly.type
_entity_poly.pdbx_seq_one_letter_code
_entity_poly.pdbx_strand_id
1 'polypeptide(L)' 'MLNLMIGLNGYTLCSGLICEELNGSDYRAVPFRNDGRFDDSQEENQMEIGYVTRKNLILSKLGQEYVTALRQYLE' A
#
# COMPACT_ATOMS: atom_id res chain seq x y z
N MET A 1 12.14 -2.31 5.71
CA MET A 1 11.97 -3.57 4.93
C MET A 1 12.63 -3.47 3.57
N LEU A 2 12.48 -2.37 2.85
CA LEU A 2 13.04 -2.18 1.50
C LEU A 2 14.56 -2.43 1.41
N ASN A 3 15.39 -1.83 2.28
CA ASN A 3 16.85 -2.06 2.26
C ASN A 3 17.25 -3.54 2.40
N LEU A 4 16.45 -4.33 3.13
CA LEU A 4 16.67 -5.78 3.23
C LEU A 4 16.39 -6.48 1.90
N MET A 5 15.37 -6.04 1.15
CA MET A 5 15.05 -6.62 -0.16
C MET A 5 16.16 -6.35 -1.18
N ILE A 6 16.81 -5.18 -1.16
CA ILE A 6 18.01 -4.92 -1.98
C ILE A 6 19.10 -5.94 -1.65
N GLY A 7 19.44 -6.09 -0.36
CA GLY A 7 20.52 -7.00 0.05
C GLY A 7 20.25 -8.47 -0.30
N LEU A 8 18.99 -8.87 -0.41
CA LEU A 8 18.58 -10.23 -0.76
C LEU A 8 18.30 -10.42 -2.27
N ASN A 9 18.36 -9.36 -3.08
CA ASN A 9 17.80 -9.36 -4.43
C ASN A 9 16.36 -9.94 -4.46
N GLY A 10 15.57 -9.56 -3.45
CA GLY A 10 14.28 -10.14 -3.14
C GLY A 10 13.10 -9.37 -3.70
N TYR A 11 11.94 -10.01 -3.74
CA TYR A 11 10.65 -9.40 -4.07
C TYR A 11 9.64 -9.66 -2.96
N THR A 12 8.60 -8.83 -2.91
CA THR A 12 7.50 -8.98 -1.95
C THR A 12 6.17 -8.62 -2.62
N LEU A 13 5.08 -9.24 -2.15
CA LEU A 13 3.74 -8.80 -2.50
C LEU A 13 3.39 -7.59 -1.63
N CYS A 14 2.99 -6.51 -2.27
CA CYS A 14 2.58 -5.28 -1.60
C CYS A 14 1.40 -4.65 -2.33
N SER A 15 0.77 -3.66 -1.71
CA SER A 15 -0.36 -2.93 -2.29
C SER A 15 0.00 -2.08 -3.51
N GLY A 16 1.27 -2.03 -3.90
CA GLY A 16 1.75 -1.21 -5.01
C GLY A 16 1.89 0.28 -4.66
N LEU A 17 1.50 0.72 -3.46
CA LEU A 17 1.73 2.09 -2.98
C LEU A 17 3.20 2.27 -2.58
N ILE A 18 4.03 2.67 -3.55
CA ILE A 18 5.44 2.99 -3.35
C ILE A 18 5.66 4.45 -3.77
N CYS A 19 6.25 5.24 -2.87
CA CYS A 19 6.64 6.61 -3.15
C CYS A 19 8.12 6.63 -3.56
N GLU A 20 8.41 6.82 -4.85
CA GLU A 20 9.79 6.88 -5.35
C GLU A 20 10.58 8.05 -4.74
N GLU A 21 9.92 9.18 -4.43
CA GLU A 21 10.55 10.32 -3.76
C GLU A 21 11.12 9.96 -2.38
N LEU A 22 10.45 9.04 -1.66
CA LEU A 22 10.87 8.61 -0.32
C LEU A 22 11.76 7.37 -0.34
N ASN A 23 11.52 6.45 -1.28
CA ASN A 23 12.14 5.12 -1.29
C ASN A 23 13.25 4.96 -2.33
N GLY A 24 13.46 5.96 -3.20
CA GLY A 24 14.40 5.89 -4.31
C GLY A 24 13.89 5.04 -5.47
N SER A 25 14.74 4.88 -6.48
CA SER A 25 14.43 4.18 -7.74
C SER A 25 14.85 2.70 -7.77
N ASP A 26 15.32 2.16 -6.65
CA ASP A 26 15.83 0.78 -6.57
C ASP A 26 14.72 -0.29 -6.54
N TYR A 27 13.46 0.14 -6.47
CA TYR A 27 12.28 -0.72 -6.44
C TYR A 27 11.27 -0.28 -7.48
N ARG A 28 10.50 -1.25 -7.99
CA ARG A 28 9.41 -0.98 -8.91
C ARG A 28 8.21 -1.86 -8.57
N ALA A 29 7.06 -1.23 -8.38
CA ALA A 29 5.79 -1.96 -8.30
C ALA A 29 5.45 -2.52 -9.69
N VAL A 30 5.13 -3.81 -9.74
CA VAL A 30 4.68 -4.50 -10.95
C VAL A 30 3.34 -5.19 -10.68
N PRO A 31 2.39 -5.20 -11.63
CA PRO A 31 1.12 -5.89 -11.44
C PRO A 31 1.34 -7.37 -11.14
N PHE A 32 0.76 -7.85 -10.05
CA PHE A 32 0.77 -9.27 -9.72
C PHE A 32 -0.14 -10.02 -10.70
N ARG A 33 0.36 -11.12 -11.26
CA ARG A 33 -0.40 -12.04 -12.12
C ARG A 33 -0.40 -13.41 -11.47
N ASN A 34 -1.59 -13.91 -11.15
CA ASN A 34 -1.77 -15.28 -10.70
C ASN A 34 -1.61 -16.25 -11.89
N ASP A 35 -1.36 -17.53 -11.63
CA ASP A 35 -1.09 -18.57 -12.64
C ASP A 35 -2.33 -19.05 -13.42
N GLY A 36 -3.41 -18.28 -13.40
CA GLY A 36 -4.65 -18.56 -14.13
C GLY A 36 -5.45 -19.76 -13.60
N ARG A 37 -5.10 -20.30 -12.41
CA ARG A 37 -5.87 -21.37 -11.75
C ARG A 37 -7.02 -20.86 -10.89
N PHE A 38 -7.02 -19.57 -10.59
CA PHE A 38 -8.15 -18.85 -10.02
C PHE A 38 -8.78 -18.05 -11.15
N ASP A 39 -10.12 -17.94 -11.12
CA ASP A 39 -10.88 -17.11 -12.05
C ASP A 39 -10.22 -15.72 -12.18
N ASP A 40 -10.20 -15.14 -13.38
CA ASP A 40 -9.64 -13.80 -13.64
C ASP A 40 -10.41 -12.69 -12.89
N SER A 41 -11.34 -13.05 -12.00
CA SER A 41 -11.95 -12.15 -11.05
C SER A 41 -10.88 -11.54 -10.15
N GLN A 42 -10.70 -10.22 -10.31
CA GLN A 42 -9.74 -9.44 -9.54
C GLN A 42 -10.04 -9.38 -8.03
N GLU A 43 -11.12 -10.01 -7.56
CA GLU A 43 -11.57 -9.97 -6.17
C GLU A 43 -10.56 -10.59 -5.21
N GLU A 44 -9.88 -11.67 -5.60
CA GLU A 44 -8.95 -12.37 -4.70
C GLU A 44 -7.59 -11.68 -4.52
N ASN A 45 -7.27 -10.68 -5.37
CA ASN A 45 -5.99 -9.95 -5.33
C ASN A 45 -6.12 -8.54 -4.71
N GLN A 46 -7.25 -8.24 -4.05
CA GLN A 46 -7.46 -6.92 -3.43
C GLN A 46 -6.83 -6.82 -2.05
N MET A 47 -6.11 -5.71 -1.81
CA MET A 47 -5.65 -5.32 -0.48
C MET A 47 -6.47 -4.13 0.00
N GLU A 48 -7.11 -4.24 1.17
CA GLU A 48 -7.76 -3.10 1.82
C GLU A 48 -6.75 -2.31 2.65
N ILE A 49 -6.70 -1.00 2.42
CA ILE A 49 -5.83 -0.08 3.15
C ILE A 49 -6.69 0.87 3.96
N GLY A 50 -6.41 0.95 5.25
CA GLY A 50 -7.09 1.84 6.18
C GLY A 50 -6.22 2.22 7.35
N TYR A 51 -6.81 2.91 8.31
CA TYR A 51 -6.17 3.27 9.57
C TYR A 51 -6.95 2.70 10.75
N VAL A 52 -6.23 2.33 11.80
CA VAL A 52 -6.84 1.75 13.01
C VAL A 52 -7.15 2.85 14.01
N THR A 53 -8.36 2.82 14.56
CA THR A 53 -8.81 3.73 15.61
C THR A 53 -9.43 2.96 16.79
N ARG A 54 -9.48 3.59 17.97
CA ARG A 54 -10.17 3.01 19.13
C ARG A 54 -11.69 3.11 18.91
N LYS A 55 -12.43 2.08 19.33
CA LYS A 55 -13.89 1.91 19.10
C LYS A 55 -14.77 3.12 19.49
N ASN A 56 -14.30 3.98 20.41
CA ASN A 56 -15.04 5.14 20.91
C ASN A 56 -14.24 6.45 20.77
N LEU A 57 -13.26 6.51 19.87
CA LEU A 57 -12.51 7.74 19.62
C LEU A 57 -13.18 8.55 18.51
N ILE A 58 -13.58 9.77 18.83
CA ILE A 58 -13.89 10.78 17.81
C ILE A 58 -12.55 11.31 17.29
N LEU A 59 -12.36 11.25 15.97
CA LEU A 59 -11.14 11.74 15.33
C LEU A 59 -10.97 13.23 15.66
N SER A 60 -9.81 13.62 16.17
CA SER A 60 -9.51 15.03 16.44
C SER A 60 -9.54 15.84 15.15
N LYS A 61 -9.69 17.16 15.25
CA LYS A 61 -9.62 18.05 14.08
C LYS A 61 -8.35 17.81 13.25
N LEU A 62 -7.19 17.72 13.92
CA LEU A 62 -5.92 17.42 13.26
C LEU A 62 -5.93 16.04 12.58
N GLY A 63 -6.51 15.02 13.22
CA GLY A 63 -6.66 13.71 12.61
C GLY A 63 -7.52 13.74 11.35
N GLN A 64 -8.61 14.52 11.36
CA GLN A 64 -9.48 14.69 10.20
C GLN A 64 -8.74 15.38 9.06
N GLU A 65 -8.03 16.47 9.35
CA GLU A 65 -7.20 17.19 8.38
C GLU A 65 -6.13 16.28 7.77
N TYR A 66 -5.45 15.47 8.60
CA TYR A 66 -4.45 14.51 8.12
C TYR A 66 -5.04 13.44 7.19
N VAL A 67 -6.19 12.85 7.56
CA VAL A 67 -6.88 11.86 6.71
C VAL A 67 -7.33 12.49 5.39
N THR A 68 -7.82 13.73 5.41
CA THR A 68 -8.19 14.46 4.19
C THR A 68 -6.99 14.70 3.29
N ALA A 69 -5.86 15.17 3.84
CA ALA A 69 -4.64 15.39 3.07
C ALA A 69 -4.10 14.08 2.46
N LEU A 70 -4.15 12.97 3.21
CA LEU A 70 -3.78 11.65 2.69
C LEU A 70 -4.67 11.22 1.52
N ARG A 71 -5.99 11.45 1.59
CA ARG A 71 -6.90 11.12 0.48
C ARG A 71 -6.58 11.94 -0.77
N GLN A 72 -6.34 13.24 -0.61
CA GLN A 72 -5.96 14.12 -1.72
C GLN A 72 -4.62 13.74 -2.37
N TYR A 73 -3.68 13.21 -1.60
CA TYR A 73 -2.40 12.72 -2.13
C TYR A 73 -2.54 11.44 -2.96
N LEU A 74 -3.58 10.63 -2.69
CA LEU A 74 -3.83 9.36 -3.36
C LEU A 74 -4.75 9.48 -4.60
N GLU A 75 -5.39 10.63 -4.80
CA GLU A 75 -6.15 11.00 -6.02
C GLU A 75 -5.23 11.50 -7.13
#